data_AF-A0A3B6ERV4-F1
#
_entry.id   AF-A0A3B6ERV4-F1
#
_cell.length_a   1.000
_cell.length_b   1.000
_cell.length_c   1.000
_cell.angle_alpha   90.00
_cell.angle_beta   90.00
_cell.angle_gamma   90.00
#
_symmetry.space_group_name_H-M   'P 1'
#
loop_
_entity.id
_entity.type
_entity.pdbx_description
1 polymer ?
#
loop_
_entity_poly.entity_id
_entity_poly.type
_entity_poly.pdbx_seq_one_letter_code
_entity_poly.pdbx_strand_id
1 'polypeptide(L)'
;MFLGMYRHPPTGEYRLLMCPCWFLAHQVIAGSKDDCYVLSLGSGQPPRNIGPEQTHKLISDTRSMLFRGRLHWYRVQEKVKNNMIIVFDITAESFRQMHVPVRGCTGDDLFEMDGMLGMSSFRDTWTIIDIWVLQDYESEVWTIKCKIELPLMEIRAWCRKDDELCELVVVPGDGELLVLIKFAEWLFQVGMDGKLVATFHRKGVRPTQFQLKQTLVQHDFFPTLEGYVVNNFPFI
;
A
#
# COMPACT_ATOMS: atom_id res chain seq x y z
N MET A 1 -11.62 -0.62 -10.92
CA MET A 1 -10.71 -0.78 -9.79
C MET A 1 -9.91 0.50 -9.64
N PHE A 2 -9.82 1.01 -8.41
CA PHE A 2 -9.01 2.18 -8.09
C PHE A 2 -7.55 1.78 -7.92
N LEU A 3 -6.63 2.51 -8.55
CA LEU A 3 -5.19 2.25 -8.48
C LEU A 3 -4.46 3.34 -7.67
N GLY A 4 -4.96 4.58 -7.69
CA GLY A 4 -4.36 5.66 -6.92
C GLY A 4 -4.97 7.02 -7.22
N MET A 5 -4.68 7.97 -6.33
CA MET A 5 -5.05 9.38 -6.49
C MET A 5 -3.78 10.22 -6.36
N TYR A 6 -3.64 11.23 -7.19
CA TYR A 6 -2.47 12.11 -7.19
C TYR A 6 -2.85 13.52 -7.64
N ARG A 7 -2.03 14.50 -7.26
CA ARG A 7 -2.09 15.86 -7.79
C ARG A 7 -1.12 15.94 -8.97
N HIS A 8 -1.65 16.12 -10.17
CA HIS A 8 -0.86 16.18 -11.41
C HIS A 8 -0.02 17.47 -11.43
N PRO A 9 1.33 17.40 -11.32
CA PRO A 9 2.15 18.58 -11.10
C PRO A 9 2.04 19.65 -12.21
N PRO A 10 2.00 19.30 -13.50
CA PRO A 10 1.89 20.30 -14.58
C PRO A 10 0.58 21.09 -14.59
N THR A 11 -0.55 20.49 -14.19
CA THR A 11 -1.87 21.15 -14.27
C THR A 11 -2.42 21.56 -12.91
N GLY A 12 -1.88 21.03 -11.81
CA GLY A 12 -2.39 21.23 -10.46
C GLY A 12 -3.68 20.48 -10.14
N GLU A 13 -4.27 19.77 -11.11
CA GLU A 13 -5.50 19.01 -10.94
C GLU A 13 -5.29 17.75 -10.10
N TYR A 14 -6.30 17.38 -9.32
CA TYR A 14 -6.35 16.05 -8.71
C TYR A 14 -6.90 15.04 -9.72
N ARG A 15 -6.22 13.90 -9.85
CA ARG A 15 -6.55 12.85 -10.81
C ARG A 15 -6.64 11.50 -10.13
N LEU A 16 -7.53 10.65 -10.64
CA LEU A 16 -7.66 9.25 -10.25
C LEU A 16 -7.09 8.37 -11.36
N LEU A 17 -6.25 7.41 -10.98
CA LEU A 17 -5.83 6.30 -11.83
C LEU A 17 -6.76 5.11 -11.58
N MET A 18 -7.33 4.57 -12.65
CA MET A 18 -8.33 3.52 -12.60
C MET A 18 -8.11 2.49 -13.70
N CYS A 19 -8.56 1.25 -13.48
CA CYS A 19 -8.64 0.24 -14.54
C CYS A 19 -9.93 -0.59 -14.42
N PRO A 20 -10.35 -1.31 -15.47
CA PRO A 20 -11.50 -2.21 -15.40
C PRO A 20 -11.35 -3.24 -14.25
N CYS A 21 -12.42 -3.49 -13.50
CA CYS A 21 -12.46 -4.58 -12.53
C CYS A 21 -12.71 -5.90 -13.27
N TRP A 22 -11.80 -6.87 -13.16
CA TRP A 22 -11.95 -8.18 -13.80
C TRP A 22 -13.20 -8.96 -13.31
N PHE A 23 -13.58 -8.80 -12.04
CA PHE A 23 -14.78 -9.43 -11.47
C PHE A 23 -16.09 -8.96 -12.14
N LEU A 24 -16.14 -7.75 -12.71
CA LEU A 24 -17.29 -7.24 -13.46
C LEU A 24 -17.16 -7.48 -14.97
N ALA A 25 -15.95 -7.77 -15.47
CA ALA A 25 -15.68 -7.96 -16.90
C ALA A 25 -16.16 -9.32 -17.45
N HIS A 26 -16.49 -10.30 -16.59
CA HIS A 26 -17.03 -11.59 -17.05
C HIS A 26 -18.49 -11.53 -17.56
N GLN A 27 -19.24 -10.45 -17.30
CA GLN A 27 -20.60 -10.32 -17.82
C GLN A 27 -20.74 -9.34 -19.00
N VAL A 28 -19.71 -8.56 -19.32
CA VAL A 28 -19.79 -7.56 -20.38
C VAL A 28 -18.50 -7.55 -21.20
N ILE A 29 -18.56 -8.27 -22.32
CA ILE A 29 -17.68 -8.19 -23.51
C ILE A 29 -16.39 -9.01 -23.44
N ALA A 30 -16.43 -10.18 -24.10
CA ALA A 30 -15.26 -10.80 -24.72
C ALA A 30 -14.63 -9.78 -25.69
N GLY A 31 -13.52 -9.17 -25.28
CA GLY A 31 -12.82 -8.14 -26.05
C GLY A 31 -12.58 -6.81 -25.33
N SER A 32 -12.94 -6.67 -24.04
CA SER A 32 -12.53 -5.49 -23.26
C SER A 32 -11.00 -5.43 -23.17
N LYS A 33 -10.42 -4.36 -23.71
CA LYS A 33 -8.99 -4.07 -23.60
C LYS A 33 -8.64 -3.82 -22.14
N ASP A 34 -7.51 -4.38 -21.69
CA ASP A 34 -6.88 -4.16 -20.38
C ASP A 34 -6.33 -2.72 -20.25
N ASP A 35 -7.15 -1.71 -20.51
CA ASP A 35 -6.72 -0.32 -20.57
C ASP A 35 -6.78 0.34 -19.20
N CYS A 36 -5.80 1.20 -18.90
CA CYS A 36 -5.86 2.11 -17.76
C CYS A 36 -6.49 3.45 -18.16
N TYR A 37 -7.09 4.12 -17.17
CA TYR A 37 -7.77 5.40 -17.35
C TYR A 37 -7.35 6.40 -16.28
N VAL A 38 -7.24 7.66 -16.69
CA VAL A 38 -7.01 8.81 -15.81
C VAL A 38 -8.24 9.70 -15.82
N LEU A 39 -8.75 10.03 -14.63
CA LEU A 39 -9.90 10.92 -14.46
C LEU A 39 -9.50 12.17 -13.68
N SER A 40 -9.60 13.35 -14.29
CA SER A 40 -9.43 14.64 -13.61
C SER A 40 -10.67 15.00 -12.79
N LEU A 41 -10.51 15.10 -11.48
CA LEU A 41 -11.59 15.45 -10.55
C LEU A 41 -12.06 16.90 -10.77
N GLY A 42 -13.37 17.11 -10.78
CA GLY A 42 -13.99 18.43 -10.93
C GLY A 42 -13.95 19.02 -12.35
N SER A 43 -13.27 18.37 -13.31
CA SER A 43 -13.13 18.88 -14.68
C SER A 43 -14.39 18.71 -15.55
N GLY A 44 -15.30 17.80 -15.18
CA GLY A 44 -16.43 17.38 -16.01
C GLY A 44 -16.03 16.60 -17.28
N GLN A 45 -14.73 16.39 -17.51
CA GLN A 45 -14.22 15.65 -18.67
C GLN A 45 -14.35 14.14 -18.45
N PRO A 46 -14.59 13.35 -19.52
CA PRO A 46 -14.59 11.91 -19.42
C PRO A 46 -13.19 11.37 -19.05
N PRO A 47 -13.09 10.16 -18.45
CA PRO A 47 -11.81 9.53 -18.20
C PRO A 47 -10.98 9.36 -19.48
N ARG A 48 -9.72 9.79 -19.43
CA ARG A 48 -8.77 9.67 -20.53
C ARG A 48 -8.13 8.28 -20.48
N ASN A 49 -8.26 7.51 -21.56
CA ASN A 49 -7.58 6.23 -21.74
C ASN A 49 -6.06 6.47 -21.93
N ILE A 50 -5.22 5.75 -21.18
CA ILE A 50 -3.76 5.84 -21.25
C ILE A 50 -3.11 4.58 -21.85
N GLY A 51 -3.92 3.70 -22.43
CA GLY A 51 -3.51 2.54 -23.20
C GLY A 51 -3.47 1.22 -22.40
N PRO A 52 -3.26 0.10 -23.12
CA PRO A 52 -3.10 -1.22 -22.53
C PRO A 52 -1.69 -1.33 -21.96
N GLU A 53 -1.62 -1.28 -20.64
CA GLU A 53 -0.38 -1.45 -19.90
C GLU A 53 -0.37 -2.88 -19.37
N GLN A 54 0.76 -3.59 -19.45
CA GLN A 54 0.88 -5.01 -19.09
C GLN A 54 0.62 -5.29 -17.60
N THR A 55 0.01 -4.37 -16.85
CA THR A 55 -0.05 -4.21 -15.39
C THR A 55 -1.09 -5.11 -14.70
N HIS A 56 -2.02 -5.72 -15.44
CA HIS A 56 -3.28 -6.18 -14.85
C HIS A 56 -3.34 -7.60 -14.28
N LYS A 57 -2.28 -8.41 -14.36
CA LYS A 57 -2.41 -9.82 -13.92
C LYS A 57 -2.42 -10.10 -12.42
N LEU A 58 -2.25 -9.12 -11.53
CA LEU A 58 -2.68 -9.22 -10.13
C LEU A 58 -2.43 -7.85 -9.45
N ILE A 59 -3.32 -6.89 -9.69
CA ILE A 59 -3.49 -5.77 -8.77
C ILE A 59 -4.77 -6.09 -8.04
N SER A 60 -4.71 -6.86 -6.97
CA SER A 60 -5.85 -7.05 -6.09
C SER A 60 -5.38 -6.68 -4.72
N ASP A 61 -6.06 -5.71 -4.12
CA ASP A 61 -5.80 -5.21 -2.76
C ASP A 61 -4.46 -4.49 -2.53
N THR A 62 -3.68 -4.22 -3.59
CA THR A 62 -2.36 -3.60 -3.40
C THR A 62 -2.48 -2.12 -3.09
N ARG A 63 -1.96 -1.74 -1.92
CA ARG A 63 -1.90 -0.35 -1.48
C ARG A 63 -0.89 0.42 -2.30
N SER A 64 -1.26 1.68 -2.47
CA SER A 64 -0.72 2.53 -3.47
C SER A 64 0.17 3.58 -2.80
N MET A 65 1.47 3.58 -3.13
CA MET A 65 2.44 4.43 -2.45
C MET A 65 3.01 5.51 -3.38
N LEU A 66 2.81 6.78 -3.02
CA LEU A 66 3.41 7.92 -3.71
C LEU A 66 4.79 8.23 -3.14
N PHE A 67 5.83 8.13 -3.95
CA PHE A 67 7.20 8.46 -3.59
C PHE A 67 7.91 9.16 -4.76
N ARG A 68 8.54 10.31 -4.50
CA ARG A 68 9.26 11.12 -5.52
C ARG A 68 8.44 11.39 -6.80
N GLY A 69 7.16 11.73 -6.65
CA GLY A 69 6.27 12.01 -7.79
C GLY A 69 5.91 10.75 -8.59
N ARG A 70 6.10 9.57 -8.03
CA ARG A 70 5.77 8.31 -8.70
C ARG A 70 5.00 7.40 -7.77
N LEU A 71 3.99 6.77 -8.34
CA LEU A 71 3.10 5.87 -7.68
C LEU A 71 3.63 4.44 -7.84
N HIS A 72 3.82 3.70 -6.73
CA HIS A 72 4.48 2.39 -6.71
C HIS A 72 3.58 1.32 -6.11
N TRP A 73 3.33 0.26 -6.88
CA TRP A 73 2.54 -0.89 -6.46
C TRP A 73 3.35 -2.17 -6.64
N TYR A 74 3.25 -3.07 -5.69
CA TYR A 74 3.81 -4.41 -5.85
C TYR A 74 2.88 -5.31 -6.66
N ARG A 75 3.41 -6.03 -7.65
CA ARG A 75 2.63 -6.95 -8.48
C ARG A 75 3.11 -8.39 -8.29
N VAL A 76 2.19 -9.23 -7.82
CA VAL A 76 2.37 -10.68 -7.80
C VAL A 76 2.01 -11.26 -9.16
N GLN A 77 2.78 -12.22 -9.67
CA GLN A 77 2.34 -13.06 -10.78
C GLN A 77 2.38 -14.53 -10.35
N GLU A 78 1.22 -15.11 -10.01
CA GLU A 78 1.17 -16.49 -9.47
C GLU A 78 1.74 -17.55 -10.43
N LYS A 79 1.61 -17.33 -11.75
CA LYS A 79 2.02 -18.31 -12.77
C LYS A 79 3.46 -18.16 -13.26
N VAL A 80 4.11 -17.03 -12.97
CA VAL A 80 5.48 -16.74 -13.42
C VAL A 80 6.15 -16.06 -12.23
N LYS A 81 7.22 -16.64 -11.67
CA LYS A 81 7.98 -16.09 -10.52
C LYS A 81 8.69 -14.75 -10.83
N ASN A 82 8.08 -13.88 -11.63
CA ASN A 82 8.56 -12.60 -12.08
C ASN A 82 7.72 -11.51 -11.40
N ASN A 83 7.88 -11.42 -10.09
CA ASN A 83 7.32 -10.36 -9.26
C ASN A 83 8.08 -9.07 -9.56
N MET A 84 7.34 -7.97 -9.74
CA MET A 84 7.89 -6.67 -10.14
C MET A 84 7.15 -5.58 -9.37
N ILE A 85 7.77 -4.41 -9.23
CA ILE A 85 7.09 -3.19 -8.80
C ILE A 85 6.63 -2.46 -10.06
N ILE A 86 5.37 -2.06 -10.08
CA ILE A 86 4.82 -1.19 -11.11
C ILE A 86 4.96 0.24 -10.63
N VAL A 87 5.52 1.09 -11.49
CA VAL A 87 5.75 2.50 -11.20
C VAL A 87 4.98 3.33 -12.21
N PHE A 88 4.15 4.24 -11.74
CA PHE A 88 3.43 5.20 -12.57
C PHE A 88 3.98 6.61 -12.28
N ASP A 89 4.54 7.25 -13.32
CA ASP A 89 5.02 8.62 -13.23
C ASP A 89 3.84 9.59 -13.30
N ILE A 90 3.60 10.38 -12.26
CA ILE A 90 2.40 11.23 -12.19
C ILE A 90 2.52 12.49 -13.05
N THR A 91 3.71 12.81 -13.56
CA THR A 91 3.93 13.98 -14.43
C THR A 91 3.82 13.58 -15.89
N ALA A 92 4.44 12.45 -16.26
CA ALA A 92 4.33 11.92 -17.61
C ALA A 92 3.05 11.10 -17.85
N GLU A 93 2.39 10.67 -16.76
CA GLU A 93 1.24 9.77 -16.77
C GLU A 93 1.50 8.49 -17.56
N SER A 94 2.69 7.91 -17.33
CA SER A 94 3.21 6.73 -18.01
C SER A 94 3.71 5.70 -17.01
N PHE A 95 3.62 4.42 -17.34
CA PHE A 95 4.15 3.38 -16.48
C PHE A 95 5.56 2.93 -16.87
N ARG A 96 6.24 2.36 -15.89
CA ARG A 96 7.45 1.57 -16.05
C ARG A 96 7.45 0.42 -15.04
N GLN A 97 8.33 -0.55 -15.24
CA GLN A 97 8.58 -1.61 -14.28
C GLN A 97 9.86 -1.29 -13.49
N MET A 98 9.90 -1.76 -12.25
CA MET A 98 11.04 -1.72 -11.35
C MET A 98 11.26 -3.13 -10.76
N HIS A 99 12.51 -3.51 -10.58
CA HIS A 99 12.85 -4.79 -9.97
C HIS A 99 12.57 -4.81 -8.48
N VAL A 100 12.09 -5.96 -8.00
CA VAL A 100 12.02 -6.26 -6.57
C VAL A 100 13.42 -6.56 -6.01
N PRO A 101 13.67 -6.40 -4.69
CA PRO A 101 14.97 -6.67 -4.08
C PRO A 101 15.53 -8.06 -4.36
N VAL A 102 14.67 -9.09 -4.34
CA VAL A 102 15.06 -10.49 -4.53
C VAL A 102 14.02 -11.20 -5.40
N ARG A 103 14.47 -12.01 -6.36
CA ARG A 103 13.56 -12.80 -7.22
C ARG A 103 12.78 -13.81 -6.38
N GLY A 104 11.48 -13.92 -6.63
CA GLY A 104 10.59 -14.81 -5.89
C GLY A 104 10.20 -14.31 -4.51
N CYS A 105 10.66 -13.12 -4.11
CA CYS A 105 10.15 -12.39 -2.96
C CYS A 105 8.64 -12.20 -3.10
N THR A 106 7.85 -12.55 -2.08
CA THR A 106 6.48 -12.09 -1.90
C THR A 106 6.53 -10.82 -1.06
N GLY A 107 6.53 -9.66 -1.73
CA GLY A 107 6.38 -8.38 -1.04
C GLY A 107 4.92 -8.16 -0.64
N ASP A 108 4.68 -7.64 0.55
CA ASP A 108 3.31 -7.27 0.96
C ASP A 108 3.14 -5.75 1.02
N ASP A 109 4.14 -5.01 1.51
CA ASP A 109 4.02 -3.57 1.74
C ASP A 109 5.17 -2.77 1.10
N LEU A 110 4.81 -1.61 0.53
CA LEU A 110 5.73 -0.53 0.15
C LEU A 110 5.50 0.66 1.07
N PHE A 111 6.57 1.29 1.55
CA PHE A 111 6.49 2.41 2.50
C PHE A 111 7.69 3.35 2.35
N GLU A 112 7.60 4.54 2.95
CA GLU A 112 8.70 5.51 2.94
C GLU A 112 9.48 5.34 4.24
N MET A 113 10.80 5.29 4.15
CA MET A 113 11.67 5.25 5.32
C MET A 113 12.92 6.06 5.06
N ASP A 114 13.19 7.06 5.90
CA ASP A 114 14.37 7.92 5.82
C ASP A 114 14.62 8.53 4.42
N GLY A 115 13.53 8.94 3.74
CA GLY A 115 13.59 9.49 2.39
C GLY A 115 13.94 8.48 1.29
N MET A 116 13.88 7.17 1.60
CA MET A 116 14.05 6.05 0.68
C MET A 116 12.74 5.27 0.52
N LEU A 117 12.62 4.57 -0.62
CA LEU A 117 11.53 3.61 -0.83
C LEU A 117 11.88 2.32 -0.09
N GLY A 118 11.02 1.91 0.83
CA GLY A 118 11.10 0.68 1.59
C GLY A 118 10.14 -0.38 1.09
N MET A 119 10.50 -1.65 1.29
CA MET A 119 9.64 -2.79 1.00
C MET A 119 9.77 -3.85 2.09
N SER A 120 8.66 -4.44 2.53
CA SER A 120 8.66 -5.62 3.39
C SER A 120 8.57 -6.90 2.55
N SER A 121 9.25 -7.95 2.99
CA SER A 121 9.14 -9.27 2.37
C SER A 121 9.17 -10.39 3.37
N PHE A 122 8.39 -11.43 3.12
CA PHE A 122 8.20 -12.53 4.06
C PHE A 122 9.02 -13.74 3.65
N ARG A 123 9.65 -14.37 4.64
CA ARG A 123 10.29 -15.68 4.50
C ARG A 123 9.66 -16.69 5.46
N ASP A 124 9.93 -17.97 5.18
CA ASP A 124 9.83 -19.08 6.12
C ASP A 124 8.57 -19.06 7.00
N THR A 125 7.42 -19.41 6.40
CA THR A 125 6.12 -19.52 7.13
C THR A 125 5.76 -18.28 7.96
N TRP A 126 6.08 -17.08 7.47
CA TRP A 126 5.80 -15.80 8.13
C TRP A 126 6.58 -15.55 9.44
N THR A 127 7.69 -16.25 9.67
CA THR A 127 8.48 -16.09 10.90
C THR A 127 9.40 -14.89 10.87
N ILE A 128 9.89 -14.51 9.68
CA ILE A 128 10.86 -13.42 9.52
C ILE A 128 10.36 -12.47 8.43
N ILE A 129 10.39 -11.18 8.76
CA ILE A 129 10.19 -10.09 7.82
C ILE A 129 11.54 -9.47 7.51
N ASP A 130 11.93 -9.49 6.24
CA ASP A 130 13.03 -8.67 5.76
C ASP A 130 12.51 -7.28 5.41
N ILE A 131 13.23 -6.26 5.87
CA ILE A 131 13.01 -4.87 5.51
C ILE A 131 14.09 -4.45 4.52
N TRP A 132 13.67 -4.11 3.31
CA TRP A 132 14.54 -3.63 2.25
C TRP A 132 14.37 -2.13 2.07
N VAL A 133 15.45 -1.45 1.71
CA VAL A 133 15.44 -0.04 1.29
C VAL A 133 16.14 0.12 -0.05
N LEU A 134 15.57 0.96 -0.90
CA LEU A 134 16.08 1.30 -2.22
C LEU A 134 17.11 2.42 -2.06
N GLN A 135 18.38 2.04 -2.00
CA GLN A 135 19.50 2.95 -1.76
C GLN A 135 19.75 3.85 -2.98
N ASP A 136 19.74 3.26 -4.18
CA ASP A 136 19.76 3.99 -5.45
C ASP A 136 18.47 3.71 -6.21
N TYR A 137 17.67 4.76 -6.37
CA TYR A 137 16.37 4.69 -7.02
C TYR A 137 16.48 4.46 -8.54
N GLU A 138 17.46 5.07 -9.20
CA GLU A 138 17.58 5.03 -10.65
C GLU A 138 18.26 3.73 -11.09
N SER A 139 19.27 3.29 -10.34
CA SER A 139 19.95 2.00 -10.58
C SER A 139 19.21 0.80 -9.98
N GLU A 140 18.10 1.03 -9.27
CA GLU A 140 17.27 0.03 -8.61
C GLU A 140 18.05 -0.86 -7.61
N VAL A 141 18.99 -0.27 -6.87
CA VAL A 141 19.84 -0.98 -5.91
C VAL A 141 19.15 -1.07 -4.55
N TRP A 142 18.68 -2.28 -4.24
CA TRP A 142 18.08 -2.61 -2.95
C TRP A 142 19.12 -3.13 -1.96
N THR A 143 18.98 -2.74 -0.69
CA THR A 143 19.80 -3.23 0.42
C THR A 143 18.91 -3.69 1.56
N ILE A 144 19.33 -4.72 2.27
CA ILE A 144 18.63 -5.18 3.46
C ILE A 144 18.98 -4.24 4.62
N LYS A 145 17.95 -3.63 5.22
CA LYS A 145 18.12 -2.73 6.36
C LYS A 145 18.11 -3.49 7.68
N CYS A 146 17.11 -4.34 7.86
CA CYS A 146 17.01 -5.19 9.03
C CYS A 146 16.15 -6.43 8.75
N LYS A 147 16.15 -7.34 9.73
CA LYS A 147 15.32 -8.54 9.77
C LYS A 147 14.57 -8.52 11.09
N ILE A 148 13.26 -8.70 11.02
CA ILE A 148 12.38 -8.72 12.20
C ILE A 148 11.88 -10.15 12.35
N GLU A 149 12.33 -10.81 13.41
CA GLU A 149 11.79 -12.12 13.81
C GLU A 149 10.48 -11.90 14.56
N LEU A 150 9.39 -12.50 14.08
CA LEU A 150 8.07 -12.32 14.67
C LEU A 150 7.92 -13.23 15.90
N PRO A 151 7.41 -12.71 17.03
CA PRO A 151 7.19 -13.49 18.25
C PRO A 151 5.91 -14.33 18.12
N LEU A 152 5.80 -15.15 17.06
CA LEU A 152 4.59 -15.90 16.72
C LEU A 152 4.19 -16.88 17.83
N MET A 153 5.15 -17.43 18.56
CA MET A 153 4.85 -18.30 19.70
C MET A 153 4.14 -17.55 20.84
N GLU A 154 4.60 -16.33 21.15
CA GLU A 154 3.96 -15.48 22.15
C GLU A 154 2.58 -15.02 21.66
N ILE A 155 2.48 -14.59 20.40
CA ILE A 155 1.22 -14.16 19.77
C ILE A 155 0.19 -15.29 19.79
N ARG A 156 0.56 -16.52 19.40
CA ARG A 156 -0.32 -17.68 19.38
C ARG A 156 -0.78 -18.09 20.78
N ALA A 157 -0.01 -17.82 21.83
CA ALA A 157 -0.41 -18.13 23.21
C ALA A 157 -1.64 -17.32 23.66
N TRP A 158 -1.89 -16.15 23.08
CA TRP A 158 -3.09 -15.34 23.35
C TRP A 158 -4.35 -15.88 22.65
N CYS A 159 -4.20 -16.83 21.73
CA CYS A 159 -5.28 -17.29 20.87
C CYS A 159 -5.61 -18.75 21.16
N ARG A 160 -6.91 -19.05 21.26
CA ARG A 160 -7.39 -20.42 21.47
C ARG A 160 -7.63 -21.07 20.09
N LYS A 161 -6.63 -21.82 19.60
CA LYS A 161 -6.58 -22.65 18.36
C LYS A 161 -5.83 -22.04 17.16
N ASP A 162 -5.51 -22.96 16.25
CA ASP A 162 -4.85 -22.97 14.93
C ASP A 162 -5.40 -21.96 13.89
N ASP A 163 -5.77 -20.76 14.31
CA ASP A 163 -6.12 -19.71 13.36
C ASP A 163 -4.84 -19.25 12.62
N GLU A 164 -4.92 -19.04 11.32
CA GLU A 164 -3.79 -18.51 10.57
C GLU A 164 -3.72 -16.98 10.74
N LEU A 165 -2.49 -16.43 10.60
CA LEU A 165 -2.27 -14.99 10.52
C LEU A 165 -3.17 -14.40 9.43
N CYS A 166 -4.02 -13.45 9.80
CA CYS A 166 -5.03 -12.93 8.88
C CYS A 166 -4.50 -11.72 8.09
N GLU A 167 -3.84 -10.77 8.77
CA GLU A 167 -3.34 -9.55 8.14
C GLU A 167 -2.08 -9.07 8.85
N LEU A 168 -1.09 -8.61 8.08
CA LEU A 168 0.12 -7.99 8.60
C LEU A 168 0.40 -6.73 7.81
N VAL A 169 0.83 -5.68 8.50
CA VAL A 169 1.19 -4.40 7.88
C VAL A 169 2.44 -3.84 8.53
N VAL A 170 3.41 -3.44 7.71
CA VAL A 170 4.55 -2.62 8.12
C VAL A 170 4.18 -1.15 7.97
N VAL A 171 4.31 -0.41 9.08
CA VAL A 171 3.93 1.00 9.18
C VAL A 171 5.17 1.83 9.51
N PRO A 172 5.52 2.84 8.71
CA PRO A 172 6.62 3.74 9.02
C PRO A 172 6.21 4.73 10.12
N GLY A 173 6.96 4.83 11.21
CA GLY A 173 6.77 5.81 12.28
C GLY A 173 7.85 6.91 12.27
N ASP A 174 7.95 7.66 13.37
CA ASP A 174 8.97 8.70 13.57
C ASP A 174 10.36 8.07 13.77
N GLY A 175 11.02 7.70 12.67
CA GLY A 175 12.36 7.11 12.65
C GLY A 175 12.41 5.60 12.91
N GLU A 176 11.29 4.98 13.26
CA GLU A 176 11.19 3.54 13.56
C GLU A 176 10.10 2.89 12.70
N LEU A 177 10.20 1.59 12.44
CA LEU A 177 9.13 0.81 11.83
C LEU A 177 8.31 0.09 12.90
N LEU A 178 7.00 0.06 12.70
CA LEU A 178 6.08 -0.73 13.51
C LEU A 178 5.50 -1.84 12.64
N VAL A 179 5.50 -3.06 13.16
CA VAL A 179 4.80 -4.18 12.52
C VAL A 179 3.49 -4.42 13.25
N LEU A 180 2.39 -4.28 12.54
CA LEU A 180 1.06 -4.55 13.06
C LEU A 180 0.58 -5.91 12.55
N ILE A 181 0.26 -6.80 13.47
CA ILE A 181 -0.13 -8.18 13.19
C ILE A 181 -1.53 -8.40 13.70
N LYS A 182 -2.47 -8.67 12.80
CA LYS A 182 -3.83 -9.04 13.15
C LYS A 182 -3.96 -10.56 13.18
N PHE A 183 -4.45 -11.04 14.30
CA PHE A 183 -4.74 -12.45 14.50
C PHE A 183 -6.07 -12.58 15.26
N ALA A 184 -7.07 -13.16 14.60
CA ALA A 184 -8.45 -13.20 15.10
C ALA A 184 -8.95 -11.80 15.54
N GLU A 185 -9.34 -11.64 16.81
CA GLU A 185 -9.83 -10.38 17.40
C GLU A 185 -8.73 -9.53 18.05
N TRP A 186 -7.47 -9.95 17.89
CA TRP A 186 -6.30 -9.31 18.46
C TRP A 186 -5.48 -8.59 17.40
N LEU A 187 -4.93 -7.45 17.79
CA LEU A 187 -3.93 -6.71 17.04
C LEU A 187 -2.69 -6.59 17.92
N PHE A 188 -1.55 -7.02 17.40
CA PHE A 188 -0.27 -7.00 18.06
C PHE A 188 0.64 -5.98 17.37
N GLN A 189 1.32 -5.17 18.18
CA GLN A 189 2.36 -4.27 17.71
C GLN A 189 3.70 -4.89 18.06
N VAL A 190 4.53 -5.13 17.04
CA VAL A 190 5.87 -5.68 17.16
C VAL A 190 6.89 -4.62 16.75
N GLY A 191 7.93 -4.45 17.56
CA GLY A 191 9.02 -3.53 17.30
C GLY A 191 10.03 -4.10 16.29
N MET A 192 10.95 -3.26 15.82
CA MET A 192 12.02 -3.70 14.90
C MET A 192 12.97 -4.74 15.52
N ASP A 193 13.03 -4.83 16.85
CA ASP A 193 13.79 -5.84 17.57
C ASP A 193 13.08 -7.20 17.68
N GLY A 194 11.90 -7.34 17.06
CA GLY A 194 11.09 -8.56 17.10
C GLY A 194 10.31 -8.75 18.38
N LYS A 195 10.34 -7.79 19.32
CA LYS A 195 9.61 -7.91 20.58
C LYS A 195 8.20 -7.36 20.47
N LEU A 196 7.29 -7.98 21.22
CA LEU A 196 5.93 -7.47 21.37
C LEU A 196 5.95 -6.17 22.19
N VAL A 197 5.46 -5.09 21.58
CA VAL A 197 5.39 -3.74 22.17
C VAL A 197 4.03 -3.52 22.83
N ALA A 198 2.95 -3.90 22.13
CA ALA A 198 1.59 -3.70 22.63
C ALA A 198 0.62 -4.73 22.06
N THR A 199 -0.47 -4.95 22.79
CA THR A 199 -1.55 -5.88 22.43
C THR A 199 -2.89 -5.17 22.58
N PHE A 200 -3.73 -5.28 21.56
CA PHE A 200 -5.05 -4.67 21.51
C PHE A 200 -6.09 -5.75 21.22
N HIS A 201 -7.19 -5.77 21.99
CA HIS A 201 -8.31 -6.68 21.76
C HIS A 201 -9.52 -5.87 21.28
N ARG A 202 -9.83 -5.94 19.98
CA ARG A 202 -10.97 -5.22 19.44
C ARG A 202 -11.50 -5.89 18.18
N LYS A 203 -12.79 -6.24 18.22
CA LYS A 203 -13.50 -6.79 17.08
C LYS A 203 -13.54 -5.79 15.92
N GLY A 204 -13.34 -6.30 14.71
CA GLY A 204 -13.50 -5.53 13.48
C GLY A 204 -12.39 -4.52 13.18
N VAL A 205 -11.28 -4.51 13.92
CA VAL A 205 -10.12 -3.68 13.58
C VAL A 205 -9.29 -4.36 12.50
N ARG A 206 -8.83 -3.58 11.53
CA ARG A 206 -7.88 -4.00 10.48
C ARG A 206 -6.69 -3.05 10.48
N PRO A 207 -5.45 -3.56 10.47
CA PRO A 207 -4.27 -2.70 10.38
C PRO A 207 -4.25 -1.93 9.06
N THR A 208 -3.65 -0.74 9.08
CA THR A 208 -3.52 0.10 7.91
C THR A 208 -2.18 0.82 7.88
N GLN A 209 -1.58 0.91 6.70
CA GLN A 209 -0.41 1.75 6.44
C GLN A 209 -0.75 3.25 6.46
N PHE A 210 -2.03 3.59 6.29
CA PHE A 210 -2.46 4.98 6.23
C PHE A 210 -2.35 5.62 7.61
N GLN A 211 -1.46 6.59 7.73
CA GLN A 211 -1.35 7.44 8.90
C GLN A 211 -2.07 8.75 8.66
N LEU A 212 -2.90 9.16 9.62
CA LEU A 212 -3.44 10.50 9.64
C LEU A 212 -2.33 11.45 10.09
N LYS A 213 -1.95 12.39 9.23
CA LYS A 213 -1.12 13.51 9.67
C LYS A 213 -1.94 14.32 10.70
N GLN A 214 -1.32 14.67 11.82
CA GLN A 214 -1.96 15.44 12.90
C GLN A 214 -2.51 16.80 12.42
N THR A 215 -2.02 17.31 11.29
CA THR A 215 -2.54 18.49 10.61
C THR A 215 -3.39 18.08 9.42
N LEU A 216 -4.65 17.70 9.66
CA LEU A 216 -5.66 17.69 8.61
C LEU A 216 -5.97 19.14 8.25
N VAL A 217 -5.32 19.64 7.20
CA VAL A 217 -5.63 20.97 6.66
C VAL A 217 -6.90 20.85 5.84
N GLN A 218 -7.87 21.73 6.10
CA GLN A 218 -9.08 21.81 5.28
C GLN A 218 -8.68 22.17 3.85
N HIS A 219 -9.03 21.32 2.89
CA HIS A 219 -8.78 21.58 1.47
C HIS A 219 -10.00 22.30 0.88
N ASP A 220 -9.79 23.27 0.00
CA ASP A 220 -10.84 24.06 -0.70
C ASP A 220 -11.86 23.20 -1.48
N PHE A 221 -11.58 21.91 -1.63
CA PHE A 221 -12.43 20.93 -2.29
C PHE A 221 -13.59 20.46 -1.38
N PHE A 222 -13.42 20.58 -0.07
CA PHE A 222 -14.46 20.32 0.93
C PHE A 222 -14.98 21.68 1.42
N PRO A 223 -15.95 22.30 0.72
CA PRO A 223 -16.59 23.49 1.22
C PRO A 223 -17.14 23.16 2.61
N THR A 224 -16.85 24.03 3.58
CA THR A 224 -17.49 23.97 4.89
C THR A 224 -18.98 24.00 4.65
N LEU A 225 -19.68 22.88 4.86
CA LEU A 225 -21.13 22.91 4.92
C LEU A 225 -21.49 23.72 6.16
N GLU A 226 -21.82 25.01 5.97
CA GLU A 226 -22.35 25.87 7.01
C GLU A 226 -23.55 25.15 7.65
N GLY A 227 -23.35 24.61 8.86
CA GLY A 227 -24.40 23.91 9.61
C GLY A 227 -24.00 22.60 10.30
N TYR A 228 -22.86 21.97 9.95
CA TYR A 228 -22.40 20.78 10.68
C TYR A 228 -21.45 21.15 11.82
N VAL A 229 -21.98 21.25 13.04
CA VAL A 229 -21.18 21.28 14.27
C VAL A 229 -20.61 19.88 14.50
N VAL A 230 -19.43 19.60 13.95
CA VAL A 230 -18.60 18.46 14.38
C VAL A 230 -17.31 19.04 14.92
N ASN A 231 -17.38 19.64 16.10
CA ASN A 231 -16.24 19.88 16.98
C ASN A 231 -16.77 20.24 18.36
N ASN A 232 -17.18 19.22 19.11
CA ASN A 232 -17.25 19.29 20.56
C ASN A 232 -16.96 17.89 21.10
N PHE A 233 -15.67 17.52 21.13
CA PHE A 233 -15.18 16.62 22.18
C PHE A 233 -13.77 17.08 22.59
N PRO A 234 -13.54 17.33 23.89
CA PRO A 234 -12.21 17.54 24.40
C PRO A 234 -11.54 16.17 24.54
N PHE A 235 -10.28 16.07 24.09
CA PHE A 235 -9.43 14.96 24.51
C PHE A 235 -9.02 15.23 25.96
N ILE A 236 -9.38 14.30 26.86
CA ILE A 236 -8.69 14.06 28.13
C ILE A 236 -7.76 12.87 27.90
#